data_AF-A0A2G2ZSJ2-F1
#
_entry.id   AF-A0A2G2ZSJ2-F1
#
_cell.length_a   1.000
_cell.length_b   1.000
_cell.length_c   1.000
_cell.angle_alpha   90.00
_cell.angle_beta   90.00
_cell.angle_gamma   90.00
#
_symmetry.space_group_name_H-M   'P 1'
#
loop_
_entity.id
_entity.type
_entity.pdbx_description
1 polymer ?
#
loop_
_entity_poly.entity_id
_entity_poly.type
_entity_poly.pdbx_seq_one_letter_code
_entity_poly.pdbx_strand_id
1 'polypeptide(L)'
;MSTATYPPPPPYYRLYKDYLQDPKSAPEPPPPIEGTYVLFGSNYTTDDALPNLEEQGVRQLYPKGPNVDFKKELRALNRELQLHILELADVLVERPSQYARRVEEISLIFKNLHHLLNSLRPHQVINW
;
A
#
# COMPACT_ATOMS: atom_id res chain seq x y z
N MET A 1 35.14 -10.29 20.41
CA MET A 1 34.31 -9.13 20.79
C MET A 1 32.86 -9.50 20.46
N SER A 2 32.00 -9.67 21.46
CA SER A 2 30.60 -10.05 21.26
C SER A 2 29.84 -8.85 20.67
N THR A 3 29.63 -8.85 19.36
CA THR A 3 28.74 -7.89 18.71
C THR A 3 27.30 -8.37 18.91
N ALA A 4 26.52 -7.67 19.71
CA ALA A 4 25.09 -7.97 19.84
C ALA A 4 24.40 -7.81 18.48
N THR A 5 23.55 -8.77 18.09
CA THR A 5 22.81 -8.79 16.82
C THR A 5 21.73 -7.70 16.72
N TYR A 6 21.30 -7.15 17.86
CA TYR A 6 20.23 -6.17 17.95
C TYR A 6 20.73 -4.84 18.54
N PRO A 7 20.19 -3.71 18.08
CA PRO A 7 20.52 -2.42 18.67
C PRO A 7 20.11 -2.39 20.14
N PRO A 8 20.87 -1.67 21.01
CA PRO A 8 20.44 -1.45 22.37
C PRO A 8 19.09 -0.70 22.40
N PRO A 9 18.27 -0.89 23.45
CA PRO A 9 17.03 -0.15 23.57
C PRO A 9 17.29 1.37 23.59
N PRO A 10 16.35 2.19 23.12
CA PRO A 10 16.45 3.64 23.21
C PRO A 10 16.74 4.10 24.64
N PRO A 11 17.54 5.16 24.85
CA PRO A 11 17.99 5.58 26.19
C PRO A 11 16.85 6.07 27.10
N TYR A 12 15.62 6.20 26.59
CA TYR A 12 14.43 6.65 27.30
C TYR A 12 14.06 5.79 28.51
N TYR A 13 14.53 4.52 28.60
CA TYR A 13 14.33 3.69 29.79
C TYR A 13 14.89 4.35 31.07
N ARG A 14 15.90 5.23 30.94
CA ARG A 14 16.52 5.94 32.07
C ARG A 14 15.59 6.96 32.73
N LEU A 15 14.51 7.36 32.06
CA LEU A 15 13.52 8.33 32.55
C LEU A 15 12.51 7.69 33.53
N TYR A 16 12.53 6.38 33.71
CA TYR A 16 11.56 5.63 34.53
C TYR A 16 12.12 5.14 35.87
N LYS A 17 13.25 5.67 36.34
CA LYS A 17 13.94 5.20 37.56
C LYS A 17 13.09 5.32 38.82
N ASP A 18 12.36 6.43 38.95
CA ASP A 18 11.64 6.78 40.17
C ASP A 18 10.13 6.44 40.07
N TYR A 19 9.72 5.76 39.00
CA TYR A 19 8.30 5.45 38.71
C TYR A 19 7.60 4.70 39.84
N LEU A 20 8.32 3.81 40.54
CA LEU A 20 7.78 3.06 41.68
C LEU A 20 7.41 3.96 42.86
N GLN A 21 8.08 5.10 43.02
CA GLN A 21 7.85 6.05 44.11
C GLN A 21 6.94 7.20 43.70
N ASP A 22 7.09 7.67 42.46
CA ASP A 22 6.24 8.69 41.86
C ASP A 22 5.86 8.30 40.44
N PRO A 23 4.62 7.80 40.21
CA PRO A 23 4.14 7.48 38.86
C PRO A 23 4.14 8.67 37.89
N LYS A 24 4.19 9.91 38.38
CA LYS A 24 4.27 11.13 37.54
C LYS A 24 5.71 11.51 37.16
N SER A 25 6.72 10.83 37.71
CA SER A 25 8.13 11.06 37.37
C SER A 25 8.48 10.65 35.93
N ALA A 26 7.69 9.75 35.35
CA ALA A 26 7.85 9.32 33.97
C ALA A 26 7.25 10.35 32.99
N PRO A 27 7.92 10.62 31.86
CA PRO A 27 7.37 11.50 30.84
C PRO A 27 6.12 10.88 30.20
N GLU A 28 5.19 11.75 29.80
CA GLU A 28 4.08 11.35 28.93
C GLU A 28 4.61 10.87 27.57
N PRO A 29 3.86 9.97 26.89
CA PRO A 29 4.23 9.56 25.53
C PRO A 29 4.31 10.78 24.61
N PRO A 30 5.18 10.76 23.59
CA PRO A 30 5.23 11.84 22.61
C PRO A 30 3.86 11.96 21.91
N PRO A 31 3.48 13.18 21.49
CA PRO A 31 2.25 13.35 20.72
C PRO A 31 2.31 12.55 19.41
N PRO A 32 1.15 12.16 18.85
CA PRO A 32 1.09 11.56 17.52
C PRO A 32 1.82 12.44 16.50
N ILE A 33 2.54 11.80 15.58
CA ILE A 33 3.16 12.51 14.46
C ILE A 33 2.04 13.03 13.56
N GLU A 34 2.17 14.27 13.08
CA GLU A 34 1.31 14.86 12.05
C GLU A 34 2.14 15.13 10.79
N GLY A 35 1.57 14.84 9.61
CA GLY A 35 2.22 15.02 8.31
C GLY A 35 3.00 13.80 7.85
N THR A 36 4.12 14.03 7.15
CA THR A 36 4.90 12.98 6.50
C THR A 36 5.86 12.29 7.46
N TYR A 37 5.88 10.96 7.47
CA TYR A 37 6.80 10.14 8.26
C TYR A 37 7.41 9.01 7.42
N VAL A 38 8.60 8.53 7.81
CA VAL A 38 9.24 7.39 7.15
C VAL A 38 8.95 6.11 7.94
N LEU A 39 8.44 5.08 7.27
CA LEU A 39 8.23 3.77 7.85
C LEU A 39 8.71 2.71 6.86
N PHE A 40 9.53 1.75 7.31
CA PHE A 40 10.09 0.68 6.47
C PHE A 40 10.74 1.14 5.15
N GLY A 41 11.35 2.33 5.13
CA GLY A 41 11.99 2.89 3.93
C GLY A 41 11.06 3.60 2.96
N SER A 42 9.77 3.74 3.29
CA SER A 42 8.77 4.47 2.49
C SER A 42 8.27 5.70 3.24
N ASN A 43 7.96 6.76 2.49
CA ASN A 43 7.29 7.95 3.03
C ASN A 43 5.78 7.68 3.11
N TYR A 44 5.21 7.91 4.28
CA TYR A 44 3.79 7.85 4.58
C TYR A 44 3.31 9.22 5.04
N THR A 45 2.01 9.46 4.93
CA THR A 45 1.36 10.64 5.50
C THR A 45 0.33 10.20 6.55
N THR A 46 0.07 11.05 7.52
CA THR A 46 -1.02 10.87 8.50
C THR A 46 -2.39 11.16 7.88
N ASP A 47 -2.43 11.80 6.72
CA ASP A 47 -3.66 12.00 5.96
C ASP A 47 -4.12 10.68 5.33
N ASP A 48 -5.34 10.25 5.61
CA ASP A 48 -5.92 9.03 5.05
C ASP A 48 -6.44 9.29 3.62
N ALA A 49 -5.52 9.63 2.72
CA ALA A 49 -5.78 9.84 1.31
C ALA A 49 -5.15 8.69 0.50
N LEU A 50 -5.97 8.05 -0.33
CA LEU A 50 -5.46 7.08 -1.30
C LEU A 50 -4.63 7.85 -2.34
N PRO A 51 -3.31 7.61 -2.46
CA PRO A 51 -2.48 8.25 -3.48
C PRO A 51 -2.96 7.89 -4.89
N ASN A 52 -2.80 8.84 -5.80
CA ASN A 52 -3.25 8.70 -7.17
C ASN A 52 -2.34 7.69 -7.91
N LEU A 53 -2.90 6.90 -8.84
CA LEU A 53 -2.09 5.94 -9.64
C LEU A 53 -0.94 6.63 -10.39
N GLU A 54 -1.17 7.83 -10.92
CA GLU A 54 -0.17 8.58 -11.72
C GLU A 54 1.01 9.06 -10.86
N GLU A 55 0.77 9.42 -9.61
CA GLU A 55 1.83 9.79 -8.64
C GLU A 55 2.74 8.60 -8.33
N GLN A 56 2.22 7.38 -8.49
CA GLN A 56 2.97 6.14 -8.34
C GLN A 56 3.61 5.65 -9.65
N GLY A 57 3.54 6.46 -10.72
CA GLY A 57 4.03 6.09 -12.05
C GLY A 57 3.21 4.98 -12.71
N VAL A 58 1.96 4.78 -12.30
CA VAL A 58 1.06 3.77 -12.83
C VAL A 58 0.01 4.41 -13.74
N ARG A 59 -0.16 3.87 -14.94
CA ARG A 59 -1.21 4.32 -15.86
C ARG A 59 -2.58 3.87 -15.36
N GLN A 60 -3.52 4.81 -15.28
CA GLN A 60 -4.92 4.51 -14.97
C GLN A 60 -5.66 3.96 -16.20
N LEU A 61 -6.42 2.88 -16.01
CA LEU A 61 -7.13 2.15 -17.07
C LEU A 61 -8.66 2.33 -17.05
N TYR A 62 -9.20 3.05 -16.07
CA TYR A 62 -10.62 3.34 -15.92
C TYR A 62 -10.87 4.86 -15.91
N PRO A 63 -12.11 5.34 -16.15
CA PRO A 63 -12.40 6.77 -16.23
C PRO A 63 -11.97 7.57 -14.99
N LYS A 64 -11.43 8.77 -15.21
CA LYS A 64 -11.16 9.74 -14.13
C LYS A 64 -12.45 10.48 -13.78
N GLY A 65 -12.66 10.76 -12.49
CA GLY A 65 -13.75 11.62 -12.01
C GLY A 65 -14.46 11.09 -10.77
N PRO A 66 -15.42 11.86 -10.22
CA PRO A 66 -16.11 11.50 -8.97
C PRO A 66 -17.17 10.39 -9.14
N ASN A 67 -17.65 10.15 -10.37
CA ASN A 67 -18.76 9.24 -10.65
C ASN A 67 -18.28 7.94 -11.30
N VAL A 68 -17.26 7.30 -10.72
CA VAL A 68 -16.79 5.99 -11.21
C VAL A 68 -17.82 4.92 -10.83
N ASP A 69 -18.33 4.19 -11.84
CA ASP A 69 -19.11 2.97 -11.61
C ASP A 69 -18.16 1.82 -11.26
N PHE A 70 -17.83 1.69 -9.97
CA PHE A 70 -16.90 0.69 -9.47
C PHE A 70 -17.24 -0.73 -9.92
N LYS A 71 -18.52 -1.10 -9.93
CA LYS A 71 -18.96 -2.45 -10.30
C LYS A 71 -18.68 -2.73 -11.77
N LYS A 72 -18.97 -1.75 -12.63
CA LYS A 72 -18.71 -1.86 -14.07
C LYS A 72 -17.20 -1.94 -14.34
N GLU A 73 -16.42 -1.03 -13.77
CA GLU A 73 -14.98 -0.93 -14.05
C GLU A 73 -14.19 -2.13 -13.47
N LEU A 74 -14.51 -2.60 -12.26
CA LEU A 74 -13.92 -3.83 -11.71
C LEU A 74 -14.22 -5.05 -12.59
N ARG A 75 -15.44 -5.16 -13.14
CA ARG A 75 -15.79 -6.26 -14.06
C ARG A 75 -15.06 -6.14 -15.39
N ALA A 76 -14.90 -4.92 -15.92
CA ALA A 76 -14.16 -4.68 -17.16
C ALA A 76 -12.69 -5.10 -17.01
N LEU A 77 -12.01 -4.59 -15.99
CA LEU A 77 -10.61 -4.93 -15.70
C LEU A 77 -10.40 -6.41 -15.39
N ASN A 78 -11.34 -7.06 -14.68
CA ASN A 78 -11.25 -8.51 -14.43
C ASN A 78 -11.36 -9.34 -15.72
N ARG A 79 -12.19 -8.91 -16.69
CA ARG A 79 -12.27 -9.56 -18.00
C ARG A 79 -10.98 -9.36 -18.81
N GLU A 80 -10.43 -8.14 -18.78
CA GLU A 80 -9.15 -7.82 -19.42
C GLU A 80 -8.00 -8.65 -18.83
N LEU A 81 -7.96 -8.79 -17.49
CA LEU A 81 -7.01 -9.64 -16.80
C LEU A 81 -7.08 -11.09 -17.26
N GLN A 82 -8.30 -11.66 -17.35
CA GLN A 82 -8.49 -13.04 -17.81
C GLN A 82 -7.98 -13.23 -19.24
N LEU A 83 -8.24 -12.27 -20.13
CA LEU A 83 -7.74 -12.31 -21.50
C LEU A 83 -6.20 -12.32 -21.52
N HIS A 84 -5.56 -11.43 -20.75
CA HIS A 84 -4.10 -11.38 -20.69
C HIS A 84 -3.47 -12.64 -20.09
N ILE A 85 -4.14 -13.31 -19.15
CA ILE A 85 -3.69 -14.60 -18.61
C ILE A 85 -3.73 -15.69 -19.69
N LEU A 86 -4.79 -15.72 -20.51
CA LEU A 86 -4.87 -16.66 -21.64
C LEU A 86 -3.79 -16.37 -22.68
N GLU A 87 -3.61 -15.09 -23.04
CA GLU A 87 -2.55 -14.68 -23.97
C GLU A 87 -1.15 -14.99 -23.44
N LEU A 88 -0.93 -14.90 -22.12
CA LEU A 88 0.33 -15.32 -21.51
C LEU A 88 0.54 -16.82 -21.66
N ALA A 89 -0.50 -17.65 -21.48
CA ALA A 89 -0.40 -19.09 -21.69
C ALA A 89 0.01 -19.40 -23.15
N ASP A 90 -0.60 -18.73 -24.13
CA ASP A 90 -0.24 -18.87 -25.54
C ASP A 90 1.21 -18.45 -25.82
N VAL A 91 1.63 -17.29 -25.28
CA VAL A 91 3.01 -16.79 -25.43
C VAL A 91 4.02 -17.77 -24.82
N LEU A 92 3.71 -18.39 -23.67
CA LEU A 92 4.60 -19.37 -23.03
C LEU A 92 4.77 -20.65 -23.87
N VAL A 93 3.76 -21.03 -24.65
CA VAL A 93 3.83 -22.19 -25.55
C VAL A 93 4.57 -21.84 -26.84
N GLU A 94 4.20 -20.73 -27.50
CA GLU A 94 4.73 -20.39 -28.83
C GLU A 94 6.09 -19.68 -28.79
N ARG A 95 6.24 -18.70 -27.88
CA ARG A 95 7.31 -17.70 -27.88
C ARG A 95 7.70 -17.32 -26.44
N PRO A 96 8.21 -18.26 -25.63
CA PRO A 96 8.39 -18.07 -24.20
C PRO A 96 9.33 -16.90 -23.84
N SER A 97 10.26 -16.50 -24.71
CA SER A 97 11.12 -15.33 -24.49
C SER A 97 10.38 -13.99 -24.47
N GLN A 98 9.13 -13.95 -24.95
CA GLN A 98 8.31 -12.73 -25.02
C GLN A 98 7.35 -12.56 -23.82
N TYR A 99 7.40 -13.45 -22.82
CA TYR A 99 6.47 -13.45 -21.69
C TYR A 99 6.47 -12.15 -20.86
N ALA A 100 7.62 -11.48 -20.76
CA ALA A 100 7.84 -10.34 -19.87
C ALA A 100 6.82 -9.22 -20.11
N ARG A 101 6.53 -8.89 -21.38
CA ARG A 101 5.54 -7.88 -21.74
C ARG A 101 4.15 -8.24 -21.21
N ARG A 102 3.74 -9.50 -21.30
CA ARG A 102 2.43 -9.95 -20.81
C ARG A 102 2.35 -9.86 -19.28
N VAL A 103 3.43 -10.18 -18.58
CA VAL A 103 3.51 -10.02 -17.13
C VAL A 103 3.42 -8.55 -16.71
N GLU A 104 4.05 -7.64 -17.45
CA GLU A 104 3.94 -6.20 -17.21
C GLU A 104 2.51 -5.67 -17.40
N GLU A 105 1.84 -6.09 -18.47
CA GLU A 105 0.44 -5.74 -18.75
C GLU A 105 -0.50 -6.29 -17.64
N ILE A 106 -0.29 -7.54 -17.21
CA ILE A 106 -1.01 -8.13 -16.07
C ILE A 106 -0.77 -7.34 -14.78
N SER A 107 0.48 -6.97 -14.49
CA SER A 107 0.84 -6.18 -13.31
C SER A 107 0.13 -4.81 -13.31
N LEU A 108 0.03 -4.17 -14.47
CA LEU A 108 -0.68 -2.91 -14.63
C LEU A 108 -2.17 -3.05 -14.30
N ILE A 109 -2.82 -4.11 -14.79
CA ILE A 109 -4.25 -4.37 -14.53
C ILE A 109 -4.47 -4.63 -13.03
N PHE A 110 -3.59 -5.42 -12.38
CA PHE A 110 -3.67 -5.66 -10.94
C PHE A 110 -3.55 -4.38 -10.13
N LYS A 111 -2.60 -3.50 -10.44
CA LYS A 111 -2.45 -2.20 -9.75
C LYS A 111 -3.72 -1.35 -9.87
N ASN A 112 -4.37 -1.34 -11.04
CA ASN A 112 -5.62 -0.64 -11.27
C ASN A 112 -6.80 -1.26 -10.50
N LEU A 113 -6.93 -2.59 -10.48
CA LEU A 113 -7.93 -3.31 -9.68
C LEU A 113 -7.78 -3.00 -8.19
N HIS A 114 -6.55 -3.10 -7.66
CA HIS A 114 -6.26 -2.77 -6.27
C HIS A 114 -6.61 -1.33 -5.93
N HIS A 115 -6.29 -0.39 -6.81
CA HIS A 115 -6.64 1.01 -6.60
C HIS A 115 -8.17 1.21 -6.54
N LEU A 116 -8.94 0.67 -7.50
CA LEU A 116 -10.41 0.76 -7.47
C LEU A 116 -11.03 0.16 -6.20
N LEU A 117 -10.54 -1.01 -5.76
CA LEU A 117 -10.99 -1.63 -4.50
C LEU A 117 -10.66 -0.75 -3.30
N ASN A 118 -9.45 -0.18 -3.28
CA ASN A 118 -9.02 0.71 -2.21
C ASN A 118 -9.85 2.01 -2.17
N SER A 119 -10.25 2.54 -3.32
CA SER A 119 -11.15 3.69 -3.44
C SER A 119 -12.56 3.39 -2.93
N LEU A 120 -12.99 2.13 -2.93
CA LEU A 120 -14.31 1.72 -2.44
C LEU A 120 -14.37 1.60 -0.90
N ARG A 121 -13.21 1.45 -0.22
CA ARG A 121 -13.17 1.21 1.24
C ARG A 121 -14.00 2.19 2.07
N PRO A 122 -13.95 3.53 1.84
CA PRO A 122 -14.77 4.48 2.60
C PRO A 122 -16.28 4.24 2.43
N HIS A 123 -16.72 3.84 1.23
CA HIS A 123 -18.13 3.54 0.95
C HIS A 123 -18.61 2.24 1.60
N GLN A 124 -17.71 1.29 1.84
CA GLN A 124 -18.05 0.01 2.49
C GLN A 124 -18.27 0.17 3.99
N VAL A 125 -17.51 1.04 4.65
CA VAL A 125 -17.61 1.27 6.10
C VAL A 125 -18.92 1.97 6.48
N ILE A 126 -19.49 2.80 5.59
CA ILE A 126 -20.70 3.60 5.85
C ILE A 126 -22.01 2.80 5.63
N ASN A 127 -21.95 1.63 4.98
CA ASN A 127 -23.13 0.83 4.63
C ASN A 127 -23.36 -0.41 5.54
N TRP A 128 -22.80 -0.41 6.75
CA TRP A 128 -23.10 -1.37 7.82
C TRP A 128 -23.72 -0.65 9.01
#